data_AF-A0A2K6U7S0-F1
#
_entry.id   AF-A0A2K6U7S0-F1
#
_cell.length_a   1.000
_cell.length_b   1.000
_cell.length_c   1.000
_cell.angle_alpha   90.00
_cell.angle_beta   90.00
_cell.angle_gamma   90.00
#
_symmetry.space_group_name_H-M   'P 1'
#
loop_
_entity.id
_entity.type
_entity.pdbx_description
1 polymer ?
#
loop_
_entity_poly.entity_id
_entity_poly.type
_entity_poly.pdbx_seq_one_letter_code
_entity_poly.pdbx_strand_id
1 'polypeptide(L)'
;MATANPWDPASAPNGAGLVLGHLIASGMVTQKNLEIELLKLEKDTADVVHPFFLAQKCHTLQSMNNHLEAVLKEKRSLRQRLLKPMCQENLPIEAVYHRYMVHLLELAVTFIERLETHLETIRNIPHLAENLKKMSKALAKMDILVTETEELAENILEWRKQQKEVCSFIPKILAEENYLYKHDIMPPLLFTSKVHVQSLNAK
;
A
#
# COMPACT_ATOMS: atom_id res chain seq x y z
N MET A 1 56.88 -60.40 49.34
CA MET A 1 56.10 -61.54 48.81
C MET A 1 54.91 -60.98 48.07
N ALA A 2 54.80 -61.18 46.76
CA ALA A 2 53.69 -60.67 45.95
C ALA A 2 52.46 -61.56 46.18
N THR A 3 51.36 -60.97 46.66
CA THR A 3 50.09 -61.66 46.84
C THR A 3 49.50 -61.98 45.47
N ALA A 4 49.23 -63.27 45.21
CA ALA A 4 48.69 -63.75 43.93
C ALA A 4 47.34 -63.09 43.61
N ASN A 5 47.14 -62.73 42.34
CA ASN A 5 45.89 -62.13 41.86
C ASN A 5 44.74 -63.14 42.04
N PRO A 6 43.70 -62.82 42.83
CA PRO A 6 42.59 -63.74 43.12
C PRO A 6 41.76 -64.17 41.89
N TRP A 7 41.99 -63.55 40.72
CA TRP A 7 41.23 -63.78 39.49
C TRP A 7 42.00 -64.55 38.41
N ASP A 8 43.22 -65.03 38.71
CA ASP A 8 44.03 -65.84 37.78
C ASP A 8 43.53 -67.31 37.74
N PRO A 9 43.03 -67.81 36.60
CA PRO A 9 42.44 -69.15 36.47
C PRO A 9 43.45 -70.30 36.66
N ALA A 10 44.76 -70.01 36.65
CA ALA A 10 45.81 -71.00 36.89
C ALA A 10 46.15 -71.21 38.38
N SER A 11 45.58 -70.41 39.29
CA SER A 11 45.78 -70.55 40.73
C SER A 11 44.82 -71.57 41.35
N ALA A 12 45.29 -72.35 42.32
CA ALA A 12 44.46 -73.29 43.10
C ALA A 12 43.18 -72.58 43.59
N PRO A 13 42.01 -73.24 43.57
CA PRO A 13 40.73 -72.57 43.74
C PRO A 13 40.68 -71.86 45.09
N ASN A 14 40.67 -70.52 45.05
CA ASN A 14 40.52 -69.72 46.26
C ASN A 14 39.07 -69.80 46.76
N GLY A 15 38.87 -69.53 48.06
CA GLY A 15 37.54 -69.65 48.68
C GLY A 15 36.44 -68.85 47.98
N ALA A 16 36.78 -67.71 47.39
CA ALA A 16 35.82 -66.89 46.63
C ALA A 16 35.42 -67.56 45.29
N GLY A 17 36.37 -68.14 44.56
CA GLY A 17 36.12 -68.85 43.31
C GLY A 17 35.23 -70.08 43.47
N LEU A 18 35.40 -70.85 44.56
CA LEU A 18 34.52 -71.99 44.87
C LEU A 18 33.10 -71.55 45.18
N VAL A 19 32.93 -70.47 45.96
CA VAL A 19 31.61 -69.91 46.28
C VAL A 19 30.91 -69.40 45.03
N LEU A 20 31.63 -68.69 44.15
CA LEU A 20 31.09 -68.22 42.87
C LEU A 20 30.71 -69.38 41.94
N GLY A 21 31.57 -70.40 41.83
CA GLY A 21 31.29 -71.61 41.04
C GLY A 21 30.04 -72.34 41.55
N HIS A 22 29.87 -72.46 42.87
CA HIS A 22 28.68 -73.03 43.48
C HIS A 22 27.42 -72.19 43.22
N LEU A 23 27.50 -70.86 43.32
CA LEU A 23 26.37 -69.95 43.04
C LEU A 23 25.95 -69.97 41.55
N ILE A 24 26.91 -70.17 40.64
CA ILE A 24 26.63 -70.34 39.22
C ILE A 24 26.02 -71.72 38.96
N ALA A 25 26.60 -72.79 39.50
CA ALA A 25 26.12 -74.16 39.32
C ALA A 25 24.73 -74.40 39.94
N SER A 26 24.41 -73.71 41.05
CA SER A 26 23.09 -73.72 41.68
C SER A 26 22.04 -72.88 40.91
N GLY A 27 22.44 -72.16 39.86
CA GLY A 27 21.53 -71.35 39.05
C GLY A 27 21.07 -70.04 39.71
N MET A 28 21.63 -69.67 40.86
CA MET A 28 21.21 -68.46 41.58
C MET A 28 21.49 -67.18 40.79
N VAL A 29 22.63 -67.11 40.07
CA VAL A 29 23.00 -65.93 39.27
C VAL A 29 22.04 -65.73 38.09
N THR A 30 21.68 -66.80 37.39
CA THR A 30 20.73 -66.73 36.26
C THR A 30 19.33 -66.37 36.74
N GLN A 31 18.89 -66.93 37.88
CA GLN A 31 17.62 -66.59 38.50
C GLN A 31 17.54 -65.09 38.85
N LYS A 32 18.58 -64.53 39.49
CA LYS A 32 18.60 -63.09 39.83
C LYS A 32 18.66 -62.20 38.60
N ASN A 33 19.36 -62.62 37.54
CA ASN A 33 19.36 -61.87 36.28
C ASN A 33 17.97 -61.86 35.63
N LEU A 34 17.23 -62.97 35.65
CA LEU A 34 15.86 -63.02 35.12
C LEU A 34 14.90 -62.13 35.93
N GLU A 35 15.04 -62.12 37.26
CA GLU A 35 14.27 -61.22 38.13
C GLU A 35 14.54 -59.74 37.81
N ILE A 36 15.81 -59.38 37.57
CA ILE A 36 16.20 -58.04 37.13
C ILE A 36 15.57 -57.69 35.78
N GLU A 37 15.61 -58.58 34.79
CA GLU A 37 15.02 -58.34 33.48
C GLU A 37 13.49 -58.21 33.56
N LEU A 38 12.83 -58.96 34.43
CA LEU A 38 11.39 -58.84 34.68
C LEU A 38 11.05 -57.47 35.27
N LEU A 39 11.80 -57.01 36.28
CA LEU A 39 11.60 -55.70 36.89
C LEU A 39 11.89 -54.55 35.91
N LYS A 40 12.89 -54.70 35.03
CA LYS A 40 13.14 -53.73 33.96
C LYS A 40 11.97 -53.68 32.99
N LEU A 41 11.48 -54.83 32.54
CA LEU A 41 10.33 -54.91 31.64
C LEU A 41 9.08 -54.30 32.27
N GLU A 42 8.81 -54.57 33.55
CA GLU A 42 7.70 -53.97 34.28
C GLU A 42 7.82 -52.45 34.32
N LYS A 43 9.00 -51.92 34.62
CA LYS A 43 9.27 -50.48 34.62
C LYS A 43 9.09 -49.86 33.23
N ASP A 44 9.64 -50.48 32.19
CA ASP A 44 9.62 -49.97 30.82
C ASP A 44 8.21 -50.01 30.22
N THR A 45 7.36 -50.92 30.69
CA THR A 45 5.96 -51.06 30.24
C THR A 45 4.96 -50.42 31.22
N ALA A 46 5.42 -49.82 32.31
CA ALA A 46 4.56 -49.30 33.37
C ALA A 46 3.61 -48.21 32.87
N ASP A 47 4.05 -47.38 31.93
CA ASP A 47 3.26 -46.25 31.42
C ASP A 47 2.03 -46.67 30.60
N VAL A 48 1.96 -47.92 30.15
CA VAL A 48 0.84 -48.50 29.39
C VAL A 48 0.13 -49.66 30.10
N VAL A 49 0.72 -50.23 31.16
CA VAL A 49 0.10 -51.33 31.92
C VAL A 49 -0.31 -50.90 33.33
N HIS A 50 0.46 -50.03 33.97
CA HIS A 50 0.26 -49.73 35.38
C HIS A 50 -0.96 -48.78 35.57
N PRO A 51 -1.93 -49.13 36.44
CA PRO A 51 -3.17 -48.38 36.61
C PRO A 51 -2.97 -46.90 36.93
N PHE A 52 -1.93 -46.54 37.68
CA PHE A 52 -1.63 -45.14 38.01
C PHE A 52 -1.37 -44.28 36.76
N PHE A 53 -0.47 -44.71 35.87
CA PHE A 53 -0.12 -43.96 34.67
C PHE A 53 -1.27 -43.96 33.66
N LEU A 54 -1.99 -45.08 33.55
CA LEU A 54 -3.20 -45.17 32.73
C LEU A 54 -4.30 -44.22 33.21
N ALA A 55 -4.60 -44.21 34.52
CA ALA A 55 -5.58 -43.29 35.10
C ALA A 55 -5.19 -41.83 34.88
N GLN A 56 -3.91 -41.49 35.03
CA GLN A 56 -3.39 -40.15 34.74
C GLN A 56 -3.57 -39.75 33.27
N LYS A 57 -3.23 -40.64 32.33
CA LYS A 57 -3.43 -40.43 30.88
C LYS A 57 -4.92 -40.28 30.56
N CYS A 58 -5.78 -41.13 31.12
CA CYS A 58 -7.23 -41.04 30.98
C CYS A 58 -7.80 -39.73 31.50
N HIS A 59 -7.36 -39.26 32.68
CA HIS A 59 -7.78 -37.98 33.23
C HIS A 59 -7.38 -36.81 32.33
N THR A 60 -6.15 -36.82 31.80
CA THR A 60 -5.69 -35.79 30.86
C THR A 60 -6.56 -35.76 29.60
N LEU A 61 -6.83 -36.93 29.00
CA LEU A 61 -7.69 -37.04 27.82
C LEU A 61 -9.13 -36.61 28.09
N GLN A 62 -9.68 -36.99 29.25
CA GLN A 62 -11.02 -36.61 29.66
C GLN A 62 -11.14 -35.10 29.87
N SER A 63 -10.15 -34.49 30.53
CA SER A 63 -10.07 -33.04 30.70
C SER A 63 -10.03 -32.32 29.34
N MET A 64 -9.21 -32.81 28.40
CA MET A 64 -9.14 -32.27 27.05
C MET A 64 -10.48 -32.38 26.32
N ASN A 65 -11.13 -33.54 26.37
CA ASN A 65 -12.43 -33.76 25.75
C ASN A 65 -13.51 -32.82 26.31
N ASN A 66 -13.55 -32.65 27.64
CA ASN A 66 -14.46 -31.70 28.29
C ASN A 66 -14.22 -30.26 27.80
N HIS A 67 -12.95 -29.87 27.65
CA HIS A 67 -12.61 -28.55 27.13
C HIS A 67 -13.05 -28.38 25.66
N LEU A 68 -12.81 -29.39 24.82
CA LEU A 68 -13.26 -29.37 23.42
C LEU A 68 -14.79 -29.28 23.33
N GLU A 69 -15.52 -29.99 24.18
CA GLU A 69 -16.98 -29.91 24.23
C GLU A 69 -17.46 -28.50 24.62
N ALA A 70 -16.81 -27.86 25.60
CA ALA A 70 -17.10 -26.49 25.98
C ALA A 70 -16.85 -25.51 24.83
N VAL A 71 -15.71 -25.63 24.12
CA VAL A 71 -15.40 -24.81 22.95
C VAL A 71 -16.43 -24.98 21.84
N LEU A 72 -16.91 -26.21 21.60
CA LEU A 72 -17.94 -26.47 20.60
C LEU A 72 -19.30 -25.88 20.99
N LYS A 73 -19.67 -25.92 22.28
CA LYS A 73 -20.88 -25.27 22.81
C LYS A 73 -20.83 -23.76 22.64
N GLU A 74 -19.70 -23.13 22.99
CA GLU A 74 -19.49 -21.68 22.80
C GLU A 74 -19.51 -21.29 21.32
N LYS A 75 -18.84 -22.05 20.46
CA LYS A 75 -18.88 -21.81 19.00
C LYS A 75 -20.31 -21.87 18.47
N ARG A 76 -21.13 -22.81 18.94
CA ARG A 76 -22.55 -22.91 18.57
C ARG A 76 -23.35 -21.72 19.08
N SER A 77 -23.16 -21.34 20.35
CA SER A 77 -23.79 -20.16 20.97
C SER A 77 -23.47 -18.88 20.20
N LEU A 78 -22.19 -18.66 19.90
CA LEU A 78 -21.73 -17.51 19.12
C LEU A 78 -22.35 -17.50 17.74
N ARG A 79 -22.38 -18.64 17.04
CA ARG A 79 -23.02 -18.72 15.72
C ARG A 79 -24.50 -18.35 15.78
N GLN A 80 -25.23 -18.82 16.79
CA GLN A 80 -26.64 -18.46 16.99
C GLN A 80 -26.82 -16.96 17.27
N ARG A 81 -25.93 -16.36 18.08
CA ARG A 81 -25.94 -14.94 18.36
C ARG A 81 -25.62 -14.08 17.13
N LEU A 82 -24.68 -14.51 16.29
CA LEU A 82 -24.31 -13.82 15.06
C LEU A 82 -25.34 -13.98 13.93
N LEU A 83 -26.04 -15.12 13.89
CA LEU A 83 -27.16 -15.35 12.98
C LEU A 83 -28.38 -14.50 13.35
N LYS A 84 -28.48 -14.04 14.60
CA LYS A 84 -29.55 -13.13 15.02
C LYS A 84 -29.31 -11.77 14.35
N PRO A 85 -30.24 -11.30 13.49
CA PRO A 85 -30.12 -9.98 12.87
C PRO A 85 -29.95 -8.91 13.95
N MET A 86 -28.93 -8.07 13.82
CA MET A 86 -28.66 -6.95 14.74
C MET A 86 -29.78 -5.90 14.69
N CYS A 87 -30.44 -5.80 13.54
CA CYS A 87 -31.68 -5.06 13.34
C CYS A 87 -32.74 -6.11 12.98
N GLN A 88 -33.89 -6.13 13.64
CA GLN A 88 -35.03 -6.83 13.03
C GLN A 88 -35.24 -6.23 11.64
N GLU A 89 -35.52 -7.06 10.62
CA GLU A 89 -35.83 -6.59 9.26
C GLU A 89 -36.98 -5.57 9.27
N ASN A 90 -37.80 -5.59 10.32
CA ASN A 90 -38.78 -4.57 10.64
C ASN A 90 -38.76 -4.29 12.14
N LEU A 91 -38.62 -3.02 12.54
CA LEU A 91 -38.95 -2.64 13.92
C LEU A 91 -40.47 -2.79 14.07
N PRO A 92 -40.98 -3.57 15.03
CA PRO A 92 -42.41 -3.64 15.28
C PRO A 92 -42.86 -2.30 15.86
N ILE A 93 -43.29 -1.40 14.98
CA ILE A 93 -43.83 -0.10 15.33
C ILE A 93 -45.35 -0.27 15.42
N GLU A 94 -45.95 0.19 16.51
CA GLU A 94 -47.40 0.24 16.65
C GLU A 94 -48.01 1.14 15.57
N ALA A 95 -49.16 0.74 15.00
CA ALA A 95 -49.76 1.42 13.85
C ALA A 95 -49.98 2.93 14.09
N VAL A 96 -50.24 3.33 15.33
CA VAL A 96 -50.42 4.75 15.73
C VAL A 96 -49.16 5.60 15.50
N TYR A 97 -47.96 5.00 15.54
CA TYR A 97 -46.71 5.72 15.38
C TYR A 97 -46.18 5.74 13.95
N HIS A 98 -46.81 5.00 13.02
CA HIS A 98 -46.33 4.87 11.63
C HIS A 98 -46.25 6.23 10.94
N ARG A 99 -47.26 7.10 11.10
CA ARG A 99 -47.26 8.43 10.49
C ARG A 99 -46.08 9.29 10.95
N TYR A 100 -45.76 9.24 12.24
CA TYR A 100 -44.63 9.99 12.79
C TYR A 100 -43.28 9.41 12.34
N MET A 101 -43.19 8.08 12.23
CA MET A 101 -41.99 7.40 11.74
C MET A 101 -41.73 7.65 10.27
N VAL A 102 -42.76 7.69 9.43
CA VAL A 102 -42.63 8.07 8.01
C VAL A 102 -42.08 9.49 7.90
N HIS A 103 -42.65 10.44 8.64
CA HIS A 103 -42.15 11.83 8.63
C HIS A 103 -40.72 11.95 9.17
N LEU A 104 -40.37 11.21 10.23
CA LEU A 104 -39.01 11.20 10.77
C LEU A 104 -38.00 10.62 9.76
N LEU A 105 -38.36 9.54 9.07
CA LEU A 105 -37.53 8.93 8.04
C LEU A 105 -37.35 9.88 6.85
N GLU A 106 -38.41 10.56 6.42
CA GLU A 106 -38.35 11.59 5.37
C GLU A 106 -37.42 12.75 5.78
N LEU A 107 -37.52 13.25 7.01
CA LEU A 107 -36.61 14.24 7.58
C LEU A 107 -35.16 13.74 7.62
N ALA A 108 -34.94 12.49 8.00
CA ALA A 108 -33.61 11.90 8.06
C ALA A 108 -32.98 11.75 6.67
N VAL A 109 -33.73 11.27 5.68
CA VAL A 109 -33.27 11.13 4.30
C VAL A 109 -32.92 12.49 3.71
N THR A 110 -33.83 13.47 3.81
CA THR A 110 -33.57 14.82 3.31
C THR A 110 -32.40 15.51 4.03
N PHE A 111 -32.22 15.26 5.33
CA PHE A 111 -31.04 15.73 6.06
C PHE A 111 -29.75 15.10 5.53
N ILE A 112 -29.72 13.79 5.30
CA ILE A 112 -28.55 13.08 4.76
C ILE A 112 -28.19 13.62 3.38
N GLU A 113 -29.17 13.77 2.48
CA GLU A 113 -28.96 14.34 1.14
C GLU A 113 -28.37 15.76 1.22
N ARG A 114 -28.92 16.61 2.09
CA ARG A 114 -28.38 17.96 2.29
C ARG A 114 -26.97 17.91 2.87
N LEU A 115 -26.71 17.08 3.86
CA LEU A 115 -25.37 16.94 4.45
C LEU A 115 -24.34 16.52 3.39
N GLU A 116 -24.70 15.57 2.52
CA GLU A 116 -23.83 15.11 1.44
C GLU A 116 -23.51 16.24 0.45
N THR A 117 -24.50 17.02 0.01
CA THR A 117 -24.25 18.18 -0.86
C THR A 117 -23.35 19.24 -0.22
N HIS A 118 -23.47 19.46 1.09
CA HIS A 118 -22.62 20.38 1.83
C HIS A 118 -21.18 19.86 1.93
N LEU A 119 -21.00 18.56 2.22
CA LEU A 119 -19.67 17.92 2.26
C LEU A 119 -18.99 17.95 0.89
N GLU A 120 -19.74 17.67 -0.18
CA GLU A 120 -19.23 17.77 -1.55
C GLU A 120 -18.76 19.19 -1.86
N THR A 121 -19.54 20.21 -1.46
CA THR A 121 -19.15 21.61 -1.60
C THR A 121 -17.84 21.91 -0.88
N ILE A 122 -17.70 21.47 0.38
CA ILE A 122 -16.47 21.65 1.17
C ILE A 122 -15.27 20.97 0.52
N ARG A 123 -15.44 19.76 -0.01
CA ARG A 123 -14.39 19.02 -0.72
C ARG A 123 -13.90 19.74 -1.98
N ASN A 124 -14.78 20.49 -2.64
CA ASN A 124 -14.47 21.22 -3.87
C ASN A 124 -13.80 22.59 -3.64
N ILE A 125 -13.85 23.16 -2.43
CA ILE A 125 -13.25 24.47 -2.09
C ILE A 125 -11.72 24.52 -2.38
N PRO A 126 -10.89 23.54 -1.97
CA PRO A 126 -9.45 23.58 -2.24
C PRO A 126 -9.12 23.62 -3.75
N HIS A 127 -9.90 22.90 -4.56
CA HIS A 127 -9.72 22.86 -6.01
C HIS A 127 -10.07 24.19 -6.67
N LEU A 128 -11.09 24.89 -6.17
CA LEU A 128 -11.46 26.23 -6.64
C LEU A 128 -10.33 27.25 -6.39
N ALA A 129 -9.71 27.21 -5.21
CA ALA A 129 -8.61 28.11 -4.85
C ALA A 129 -7.37 27.90 -5.76
N GLU A 130 -7.02 26.64 -6.05
CA GLU A 130 -5.90 26.33 -6.96
C GLU A 130 -6.19 26.82 -8.39
N ASN A 131 -7.41 26.60 -8.89
CA ASN A 131 -7.83 27.06 -10.21
C ASN A 131 -7.83 28.59 -10.31
N LEU A 132 -8.31 29.29 -9.28
CA LEU A 132 -8.27 30.76 -9.22
C LEU A 132 -6.83 31.28 -9.26
N LYS A 133 -5.89 30.62 -8.57
CA LYS A 133 -4.45 30.96 -8.64
C LYS A 133 -3.85 30.72 -10.03
N LYS A 134 -4.31 29.72 -10.77
CA LYS A 134 -3.90 29.49 -12.18
C LYS A 134 -4.47 30.58 -13.09
N MET A 135 -5.73 30.95 -12.92
CA MET A 135 -6.37 32.03 -13.68
C MET A 135 -5.74 33.39 -13.41
N SER A 136 -5.41 33.72 -12.16
CA SER A 136 -4.72 34.98 -11.83
C SER A 136 -3.34 35.07 -12.46
N LYS A 137 -2.59 33.96 -12.50
CA LYS A 137 -1.31 33.88 -13.25
C LYS A 137 -1.51 34.06 -14.75
N ALA A 138 -2.56 33.51 -15.33
CA ALA A 138 -2.87 33.68 -16.74
C ALA A 138 -3.25 35.13 -17.07
N LEU A 139 -4.03 35.78 -16.20
CA LEU A 139 -4.40 37.18 -16.32
C LEU A 139 -3.16 38.08 -16.31
N ALA A 140 -2.26 37.89 -15.35
CA ALA A 140 -1.01 38.66 -15.30
C ALA A 140 -0.14 38.51 -16.56
N LYS A 141 -0.10 37.31 -17.16
CA LYS A 141 0.60 37.10 -18.43
C LYS A 141 -0.08 37.84 -19.59
N MET A 142 -1.41 37.87 -19.59
CA MET A 142 -2.17 38.58 -20.61
C MET A 142 -1.98 40.09 -20.50
N ASP A 143 -1.94 40.64 -19.27
CA ASP A 143 -1.66 42.06 -19.05
C ASP A 143 -0.29 42.46 -19.62
N ILE A 144 0.74 41.63 -19.39
CA ILE A 144 2.08 41.83 -19.99
C ILE A 144 2.00 41.84 -21.52
N LEU A 145 1.35 40.84 -22.13
CA LEU A 145 1.21 40.78 -23.58
C LEU A 145 0.45 41.99 -24.14
N VAL A 146 -0.60 42.45 -23.46
CA VAL A 146 -1.33 43.66 -23.86
C VAL A 146 -0.38 44.86 -23.88
N THR A 147 0.42 45.05 -22.83
CA THR A 147 1.40 46.15 -22.78
C THR A 147 2.47 46.03 -23.86
N GLU A 148 2.99 44.83 -24.13
CA GLU A 148 3.96 44.60 -25.21
C GLU A 148 3.36 44.88 -26.60
N THR A 149 2.08 44.52 -26.81
CA THR A 149 1.39 44.80 -28.08
C THR A 149 1.09 46.29 -28.26
N GLU A 150 0.82 47.01 -27.18
CA GLU A 150 0.63 48.46 -27.20
C GLU A 150 1.94 49.18 -27.55
N GLU A 151 3.06 48.80 -26.91
CA GLU A 151 4.39 49.31 -27.23
C GLU A 151 4.78 49.03 -28.69
N LEU A 152 4.49 47.82 -29.18
CA LEU A 152 4.72 47.46 -30.58
C LEU A 152 3.90 48.35 -31.54
N ALA A 153 2.65 48.64 -31.20
CA ALA A 153 1.78 49.49 -32.00
C ALA A 153 2.30 50.94 -32.05
N GLU A 154 2.75 51.49 -30.92
CA GLU A 154 3.38 52.81 -30.84
C GLU A 154 4.65 52.87 -31.68
N ASN A 155 5.52 51.87 -31.56
CA ASN A 155 6.71 51.76 -32.38
C ASN A 155 6.36 51.79 -33.88
N ILE A 156 5.39 51.00 -34.34
CA ILE A 156 4.95 50.99 -35.75
C ILE A 156 4.49 52.37 -36.21
N LEU A 157 3.79 53.14 -35.36
CA LEU A 157 3.35 54.49 -35.69
C LEU A 157 4.54 55.45 -35.86
N GLU A 158 5.54 55.38 -34.98
CA GLU A 158 6.78 56.16 -35.10
C GLU A 158 7.58 55.77 -36.35
N TRP A 159 7.75 54.47 -36.62
CA TRP A 159 8.38 53.98 -37.86
C TRP A 159 7.67 54.52 -39.11
N ARG A 160 6.34 54.55 -39.13
CA ARG A 160 5.56 55.13 -40.25
C ARG A 160 5.76 56.64 -40.39
N LYS A 161 5.91 57.36 -39.29
CA LYS A 161 6.19 58.80 -39.31
C LYS A 161 7.57 59.07 -39.91
N GLN A 162 8.60 58.34 -39.47
CA GLN A 162 9.94 58.39 -40.03
C GLN A 162 9.94 58.03 -41.53
N GLN A 163 9.20 56.99 -41.93
CA GLN A 163 9.09 56.61 -43.33
C GLN A 163 8.46 57.74 -44.18
N LYS A 164 7.40 58.40 -43.69
CA LYS A 164 6.80 59.55 -44.37
C LYS A 164 7.78 60.72 -44.50
N GLU A 165 8.56 61.00 -43.46
CA GLU A 165 9.60 62.02 -43.49
C GLU A 165 10.65 61.70 -44.57
N VAL A 166 11.23 60.49 -44.55
CA VAL A 166 12.19 60.02 -45.57
C VAL A 166 11.58 60.11 -46.98
N CYS A 167 10.36 59.63 -47.18
CA CYS A 167 9.64 59.74 -48.45
C CYS A 167 9.39 61.18 -48.88
N SER A 168 9.32 62.14 -47.96
CA SER A 168 9.21 63.57 -48.29
C SER A 168 10.55 64.20 -48.70
N PHE A 169 11.68 63.64 -48.28
CA PHE A 169 13.03 64.05 -48.70
C PHE A 169 13.40 63.49 -50.07
N ILE A 170 12.91 62.30 -50.43
CA ILE A 170 13.20 61.66 -51.72
C ILE A 170 12.86 62.59 -52.91
N PRO A 171 11.66 63.20 -53.03
CA PRO A 171 11.35 64.16 -54.09
C PRO A 171 12.23 65.40 -54.09
N LYS A 172 12.73 65.85 -52.92
CA LYS A 172 13.60 67.03 -52.81
C LYS A 172 15.00 66.73 -53.36
N ILE A 173 15.54 65.57 -53.02
CA ILE A 173 16.83 65.07 -53.56
C ILE A 173 16.71 64.80 -55.07
N LEU A 174 15.60 64.19 -55.51
CA LEU A 174 15.36 63.87 -56.92
C LEU A 174 15.04 65.12 -57.75
N ALA A 175 14.50 66.18 -57.13
CA ALA A 175 14.37 67.49 -57.74
C ALA A 175 15.74 68.17 -57.87
N GLU A 176 16.58 68.16 -56.83
CA GLU A 176 17.97 68.65 -56.88
C GLU A 176 18.82 67.90 -57.93
N GLU A 177 18.67 66.57 -58.04
CA GLU A 177 19.27 65.78 -59.12
C GLU A 177 18.70 66.13 -60.50
N ASN A 178 17.39 66.41 -60.63
CA ASN A 178 16.79 66.88 -61.89
C ASN A 178 17.26 68.30 -62.28
N TYR A 179 17.53 69.18 -61.31
CA TYR A 179 18.12 70.49 -61.56
C TYR A 179 19.56 70.37 -62.06
N LEU A 180 20.33 69.40 -61.54
CA LEU A 180 21.66 69.02 -62.04
C LEU A 180 21.61 68.34 -63.42
N TYR A 181 20.58 67.52 -63.66
CA TYR A 181 20.35 66.84 -64.95
C TYR A 181 20.00 67.81 -66.08
N LYS A 182 19.26 68.88 -65.78
CA LYS A 182 18.96 69.95 -66.75
C LYS A 182 20.19 70.79 -67.13
N HIS A 183 21.30 70.68 -66.40
CA HIS A 183 22.56 71.39 -66.67
C HIS A 183 23.69 70.48 -67.23
N ASP A 184 23.34 69.28 -67.70
CA ASP A 184 24.20 68.40 -68.53
C ASP A 184 25.53 67.94 -67.87
N ILE A 185 25.45 67.37 -66.65
CA ILE A 185 26.58 66.66 -66.01
C ILE A 185 26.11 65.35 -65.33
N MET A 186 25.59 64.36 -66.06
CA MET A 186 25.73 62.90 -65.80
C MET A 186 24.80 62.04 -66.68
N PRO A 187 25.19 60.81 -67.08
CA PRO A 187 24.32 59.89 -67.83
C PRO A 187 23.46 58.99 -66.91
N PRO A 188 22.35 58.41 -67.43
CA PRO A 188 21.25 57.91 -66.58
C PRO A 188 21.51 56.54 -65.96
N LEU A 189 21.27 56.43 -64.65
CA LEU A 189 21.25 55.15 -63.95
C LEU A 189 19.88 54.49 -64.09
N LEU A 190 19.88 53.41 -64.87
CA LEU A 190 18.74 52.56 -65.20
C LEU A 190 18.48 51.55 -64.07
N PHE A 191 17.55 51.84 -63.16
CA PHE A 191 17.06 50.82 -62.22
C PHE A 191 15.86 50.08 -62.81
N THR A 192 16.15 48.93 -63.41
CA THR A 192 15.14 47.88 -63.63
C THR A 192 15.12 46.99 -62.39
N SER A 193 13.95 46.79 -61.79
CA SER A 193 13.77 45.74 -60.78
C SER A 193 12.43 45.06 -60.99
N LYS A 194 12.50 43.83 -61.52
CA LYS A 194 11.39 42.89 -61.66
C LYS A 194 10.96 42.43 -60.26
N VAL A 195 9.71 42.69 -59.89
CA VAL A 195 9.09 42.06 -58.72
C VAL A 195 8.58 40.67 -59.12
N HIS A 196 9.28 39.62 -58.67
CA HIS A 196 8.76 38.26 -58.68
C HIS A 196 7.89 38.08 -57.43
N VAL A 197 6.56 38.00 -57.62
CA VAL A 197 5.62 37.63 -56.57
C VAL A 197 5.61 36.11 -56.47
N GLN A 198 6.25 35.56 -55.43
CA GLN A 198 6.09 34.15 -55.07
C GLN A 198 5.11 34.06 -53.92
N SER A 199 3.90 33.59 -54.23
CA SER A 199 2.89 33.18 -53.25
C SER A 199 3.40 31.92 -52.55
N LEU A 200 3.54 31.94 -51.23
CA LEU A 200 3.62 30.75 -50.41
C LEU A 200 2.47 30.74 -49.41
N ASN A 201 1.46 30.00 -49.83
CA ASN A 201 0.38 29.46 -49.03
C ASN A 201 0.99 28.47 -48.02
N ALA A 202 0.71 28.62 -46.73
CA ALA A 202 0.99 27.61 -45.73
C ALA A 202 -0.31 27.27 -45.00
N LYS A 203 -0.69 26.00 -45.13
CA LYS A 203 -1.75 25.31 -44.43
C LYS A 203 -1.16 24.61 -43.21
#